data_AF-A0A139CVX3-F1
#
_entry.id   AF-A0A139CVX3-F1
#
_cell.length_a   1.000
_cell.length_b   1.000
_cell.length_c   1.000
_cell.angle_alpha   90.00
_cell.angle_beta   90.00
_cell.angle_gamma   90.00
#
_symmetry.space_group_name_H-M   'P 1'
#
loop_
_entity.id
_entity.type
_entity.pdbx_description
1 polymer ?
#
loop_
_entity_poly.entity_id
_entity_poly.type
_entity_poly.pdbx_seq_one_letter_code
_entity_poly.pdbx_strand_id
1 'polypeptide(L)'
;MTVNGISKRIVDKLVDRSIELSQGRSVGAIGFVNQEGYIDSMSEIVNGGISGLPYRMLLGKVTSINGKSLLEAINQLPDNAVLITTNPGKTGLIVDTGGINIFNLPVVSLGVKQFEEAGVGIVYPKGEYFDLATKSEQIQIKRLAAKDMDEEREILKESSRLRLNYLDISQELEVLEREESELSITDIPNEEWELERFEVNSIDKEFVQELVDKSIEVEQGREVAAMGIIEDGHVVKKGEIVVGGMGYVPSRMLASSFTDISGISLREAYSETIPENVIIVHTHPGGTGVMHMGDAMAGPGTWGRAIIAIGHDKDGQVKGATVIETQDKVTDLADEYEEVGQKYYEVDTPEEEAKIRKRRFGIAQEYTDLCKPIEIK
;
A
#
# COMPACT_ATOMS: atom_id res chain seq x y z
N MET A 1 20.16 -2.49 -9.84
CA MET A 1 20.17 -3.47 -10.96
C MET A 1 19.48 -2.84 -12.16
N THR A 2 19.98 -3.07 -13.38
CA THR A 2 19.38 -2.54 -14.62
C THR A 2 18.74 -3.67 -15.40
N VAL A 3 17.49 -3.48 -15.85
CA VAL A 3 16.76 -4.42 -16.70
C VAL A 3 16.90 -4.00 -18.15
N ASN A 4 17.52 -4.87 -18.95
CA ASN A 4 17.80 -4.67 -20.37
C ASN A 4 16.62 -5.10 -21.26
N GLY A 5 15.82 -6.07 -20.81
CA GLY A 5 14.66 -6.57 -21.55
C GLY A 5 13.92 -7.68 -20.80
N ILE A 6 12.80 -8.10 -21.36
CA ILE A 6 11.97 -9.20 -20.84
C ILE A 6 11.78 -10.29 -21.91
N SER A 7 11.76 -11.55 -21.48
CA SER A 7 11.45 -12.66 -22.37
C SER A 7 10.03 -12.55 -22.93
N LYS A 8 9.90 -12.66 -24.24
CA LYS A 8 8.61 -12.68 -24.93
C LYS A 8 7.68 -13.78 -24.41
N ARG A 9 8.21 -14.94 -24.03
CA ARG A 9 7.39 -16.03 -23.46
C ARG A 9 6.69 -15.63 -22.16
N ILE A 10 7.36 -14.83 -21.32
CA ILE A 10 6.76 -14.30 -20.09
C ILE A 10 5.66 -13.30 -20.43
N VAL A 11 5.93 -12.40 -21.39
CA VAL A 11 4.96 -11.42 -21.87
C VAL A 11 3.72 -12.12 -22.43
N ASP A 12 3.90 -13.06 -23.36
CA ASP A 12 2.82 -13.83 -23.99
C ASP A 12 1.98 -14.56 -22.95
N LYS A 13 2.59 -15.29 -21.99
CA LYS A 13 1.88 -15.97 -20.91
C LYS A 13 0.98 -15.04 -20.08
N LEU A 14 1.50 -13.87 -19.70
CA LEU A 14 0.76 -12.90 -18.89
C LEU A 14 -0.35 -12.22 -19.70
N VAL A 15 -0.06 -11.85 -20.96
CA VAL A 15 -1.03 -11.23 -21.87
C VAL A 15 -2.17 -12.20 -22.19
N ASP A 16 -1.84 -13.44 -22.57
CA ASP A 16 -2.81 -14.51 -22.83
C ASP A 16 -3.67 -14.76 -21.61
N ARG A 17 -3.07 -14.86 -20.42
CA ARG A 17 -3.84 -15.03 -19.19
C ARG A 17 -4.77 -13.85 -18.91
N SER A 18 -4.31 -12.63 -19.16
CA SER A 18 -5.13 -11.42 -19.00
C SER A 18 -6.31 -11.39 -19.98
N ILE A 19 -6.10 -11.87 -21.21
CA ILE A 19 -7.14 -12.04 -22.23
C ILE A 19 -8.15 -13.11 -21.80
N GLU A 20 -7.67 -14.25 -21.31
CA GLU A 20 -8.51 -15.35 -20.80
C GLU A 20 -9.42 -14.88 -19.66
N LEU A 21 -8.89 -14.12 -18.69
CA LEU A 21 -9.69 -13.57 -17.59
C LEU A 21 -10.77 -12.62 -18.09
N SER A 22 -10.51 -11.91 -19.19
CA SER A 22 -11.39 -10.89 -19.77
C SER A 22 -11.79 -9.82 -18.73
N GLN A 23 -12.82 -9.02 -19.03
CA GLN A 23 -13.46 -8.08 -18.08
C GLN A 23 -12.55 -7.01 -17.48
N GLY A 24 -11.40 -6.74 -18.10
CA GLY A 24 -10.45 -5.73 -17.63
C GLY A 24 -9.64 -6.14 -16.39
N ARG A 25 -9.57 -7.44 -16.07
CA ARG A 25 -8.82 -7.94 -14.91
C ARG A 25 -7.32 -8.00 -15.23
N SER A 26 -6.51 -7.38 -14.36
CA SER A 26 -5.06 -7.52 -14.43
C SER A 26 -4.61 -8.90 -13.96
N VAL A 27 -3.41 -9.29 -14.35
CA VAL A 27 -2.65 -10.39 -13.77
C VAL A 27 -1.30 -9.86 -13.31
N GLY A 28 -0.64 -10.58 -12.42
CA GLY A 28 0.71 -10.23 -12.00
C GLY A 28 1.56 -11.43 -11.65
N ALA A 29 2.86 -11.22 -11.67
CA ALA A 29 3.89 -12.17 -11.27
C ALA A 29 5.09 -11.41 -10.70
N ILE A 30 5.91 -12.09 -9.92
CA ILE A 30 7.25 -11.59 -9.57
C ILE A 30 8.22 -12.15 -10.60
N GLY A 31 8.84 -11.28 -11.39
CA GLY A 31 9.91 -11.62 -12.32
C GLY A 31 11.28 -11.57 -11.64
N PHE A 32 12.24 -12.27 -12.23
CA PHE A 32 13.62 -12.29 -11.73
C PHE A 32 14.58 -11.93 -12.84
N VAL A 33 15.49 -11.02 -12.52
CA VAL A 33 16.52 -10.53 -13.45
C VAL A 33 17.75 -11.43 -13.33
N ASN A 34 18.18 -11.99 -14.45
CA ASN A 34 19.39 -12.80 -14.53
C ASN A 34 20.67 -11.93 -14.53
N GLN A 35 21.83 -12.58 -14.53
CA GLN A 35 23.15 -11.90 -14.51
C GLN A 35 23.42 -11.03 -15.75
N GLU A 36 22.73 -11.29 -16.86
CA GLU A 36 22.83 -10.50 -18.09
C GLU A 36 21.86 -9.30 -18.10
N GLY A 37 21.05 -9.13 -17.06
CA GLY A 37 20.10 -8.04 -16.93
C GLY A 37 18.75 -8.30 -17.61
N TYR A 38 18.38 -9.54 -17.90
CA TYR A 38 17.10 -9.88 -18.54
C TYR A 38 16.14 -10.55 -17.56
N ILE A 39 14.85 -10.24 -17.69
CA ILE A 39 13.79 -10.97 -17.01
C ILE A 39 13.47 -12.21 -17.84
N ASP A 40 13.93 -13.37 -17.39
CA ASP A 40 13.76 -14.65 -18.09
C ASP A 40 13.13 -15.75 -17.24
N SER A 41 12.77 -15.45 -15.99
CA SER A 41 12.00 -16.32 -15.09
C SER A 41 10.99 -15.50 -14.29
N MET A 42 9.91 -16.15 -13.84
CA MET A 42 8.87 -15.54 -13.00
C MET A 42 8.24 -16.55 -12.04
N SER A 43 7.62 -16.04 -10.99
CA SER A 43 6.74 -16.81 -10.11
C SER A 43 5.49 -17.31 -10.83
N GLU A 44 4.67 -18.11 -10.16
CA GLU A 44 3.32 -18.41 -10.63
C GLU A 44 2.52 -17.11 -10.85
N ILE A 45 1.65 -17.12 -11.88
CA ILE A 45 0.77 -16.00 -12.19
C ILE A 45 -0.36 -15.92 -11.17
N VAL A 46 -0.62 -14.72 -10.69
CA VAL A 46 -1.75 -14.40 -9.81
C VAL A 46 -2.75 -13.52 -10.55
N ASN A 47 -4.02 -13.91 -10.49
CA ASN A 47 -5.11 -13.21 -11.15
C ASN A 47 -5.57 -12.01 -10.29
N GLY A 48 -5.98 -10.91 -10.93
CA GLY A 48 -6.59 -9.78 -10.26
C GLY A 48 -7.96 -10.14 -9.69
N GLY A 49 -8.21 -9.73 -8.45
CA GLY A 49 -9.49 -9.88 -7.75
C GLY A 49 -10.34 -8.62 -7.82
N ILE A 50 -11.46 -8.59 -7.07
CA ILE A 50 -12.39 -7.44 -7.05
C ILE A 50 -11.67 -6.12 -6.69
N SER A 51 -10.64 -6.19 -5.85
CA SER A 51 -9.88 -5.03 -5.36
C SER A 51 -8.62 -4.73 -6.17
N GLY A 52 -8.46 -5.33 -7.34
CA GLY A 52 -7.23 -5.27 -8.14
C GLY A 52 -6.30 -6.46 -7.87
N LEU A 53 -5.00 -6.28 -8.09
CA LEU A 53 -4.03 -7.35 -7.92
C LEU A 53 -3.84 -7.69 -6.43
N PRO A 54 -4.07 -8.95 -5.99
CA PRO A 54 -3.88 -9.35 -4.59
C PRO A 54 -2.39 -9.50 -4.28
N TYR A 55 -1.81 -8.51 -3.61
CA TYR A 55 -0.36 -8.45 -3.40
C TYR A 55 0.13 -9.50 -2.39
N ARG A 56 -0.68 -9.86 -1.39
CA ARG A 56 -0.27 -10.90 -0.43
C ARG A 56 -0.23 -12.27 -1.10
N MET A 57 -1.24 -12.60 -1.91
CA MET A 57 -1.23 -13.81 -2.74
C MET A 57 -0.04 -13.83 -3.72
N LEU A 58 0.31 -12.68 -4.32
CA LEU A 58 1.45 -12.54 -5.22
C LEU A 58 2.78 -12.82 -4.50
N LEU A 59 3.00 -12.17 -3.36
CA LEU A 59 4.20 -12.35 -2.55
C LEU A 59 4.30 -13.77 -2.00
N GLY A 60 3.17 -14.40 -1.66
CA GLY A 60 3.09 -15.79 -1.21
C GLY A 60 3.51 -16.83 -2.26
N LYS A 61 3.70 -16.43 -3.53
CA LYS A 61 4.29 -17.30 -4.56
C LYS A 61 5.81 -17.40 -4.48
N VAL A 62 6.44 -16.51 -3.72
CA VAL A 62 7.90 -16.40 -3.60
C VAL A 62 8.34 -16.50 -2.14
N THR A 63 7.58 -15.92 -1.22
CA THR A 63 7.97 -15.72 0.18
C THR A 63 6.95 -16.35 1.13
N SER A 64 7.34 -16.52 2.40
CA SER A 64 6.39 -16.87 3.46
C SER A 64 5.57 -15.63 3.85
N ILE A 65 4.24 -15.71 3.73
CA ILE A 65 3.31 -14.58 3.95
C ILE A 65 2.48 -14.71 5.23
N ASN A 66 2.31 -15.94 5.74
CA ASN A 66 1.45 -16.23 6.89
C ASN A 66 1.97 -15.54 8.15
N GLY A 67 1.09 -14.80 8.84
CA GLY A 67 1.46 -14.06 10.06
C GLY A 67 2.34 -12.83 9.82
N LYS A 68 2.65 -12.49 8.56
CA LYS A 68 3.55 -11.39 8.19
C LYS A 68 2.79 -10.26 7.51
N SER A 69 3.10 -9.02 7.87
CA SER A 69 2.63 -7.81 7.18
C SER A 69 3.12 -7.76 5.73
N LEU A 70 2.55 -6.85 4.92
CA LEU A 70 3.01 -6.67 3.55
C LEU A 70 4.50 -6.27 3.51
N LEU A 71 4.95 -5.38 4.40
CA LEU A 71 6.33 -4.94 4.51
C LEU A 71 7.29 -6.10 4.79
N GLU A 72 6.95 -6.98 5.74
CA GLU A 72 7.76 -8.15 6.07
C GLU A 72 7.90 -9.13 4.90
N ALA A 73 6.84 -9.34 4.13
CA ALA A 73 6.88 -10.17 2.94
C ALA A 73 7.68 -9.53 1.79
N ILE A 74 7.55 -8.21 1.59
CA ILE A 74 8.34 -7.48 0.59
C ILE A 74 9.84 -7.55 0.92
N ASN A 75 10.22 -7.45 2.20
CA ASN A 75 11.61 -7.51 2.63
C ASN A 75 12.25 -8.91 2.52
N GLN A 76 11.47 -9.94 2.21
CA GLN A 76 11.98 -11.29 1.90
C GLN A 76 12.22 -11.51 0.40
N LEU A 77 11.84 -10.56 -0.47
CA LEU A 77 12.11 -10.68 -1.90
C LEU A 77 13.62 -10.54 -2.19
N PRO A 78 14.18 -11.32 -3.13
CA PRO A 78 15.57 -11.17 -3.52
C PRO A 78 15.80 -9.85 -4.27
N ASP A 79 17.04 -9.35 -4.23
CA ASP A 79 17.43 -8.07 -4.83
C ASP A 79 17.22 -8.00 -6.36
N ASN A 80 17.12 -9.15 -7.03
CA ASN A 80 16.86 -9.25 -8.46
C ASN A 80 15.38 -9.37 -8.84
N ALA A 81 14.47 -9.21 -7.87
CA ALA A 81 13.04 -9.25 -8.11
C ALA A 81 12.52 -8.01 -8.86
N VAL A 82 11.49 -8.22 -9.68
CA VAL A 82 10.76 -7.19 -10.43
C VAL A 82 9.27 -7.49 -10.33
N LEU A 83 8.45 -6.46 -10.08
CA LEU A 83 6.99 -6.63 -10.10
C LEU A 83 6.49 -6.53 -11.55
N ILE A 84 5.85 -7.58 -12.07
CA ILE A 84 5.26 -7.59 -13.41
C ILE A 84 3.74 -7.58 -13.28
N THR A 85 3.07 -6.68 -14.00
CA THR A 85 1.60 -6.59 -14.01
C THR A 85 1.07 -6.35 -15.41
N THR A 86 -0.09 -6.91 -15.75
CA THR A 86 -0.82 -6.51 -16.97
C THR A 86 -1.76 -5.34 -16.68
N ASN A 87 -2.03 -4.54 -17.69
CA ASN A 87 -2.88 -3.37 -17.62
C ASN A 87 -3.90 -3.37 -18.78
N PRO A 88 -4.99 -4.14 -18.64
CA PRO A 88 -6.04 -4.20 -19.65
C PRO A 88 -6.60 -2.83 -20.00
N GLY A 89 -6.72 -2.55 -21.30
CA GLY A 89 -7.18 -1.26 -21.82
C GLY A 89 -6.09 -0.19 -21.93
N LYS A 90 -4.84 -0.49 -21.55
CA LYS A 90 -3.69 0.44 -21.61
C LYS A 90 -2.55 -0.12 -22.48
N THR A 91 -1.55 0.72 -22.76
CA THR A 91 -0.40 0.43 -23.64
C THR A 91 0.89 0.08 -22.87
N GLY A 92 0.81 -0.18 -21.56
CA GLY A 92 1.98 -0.44 -20.72
C GLY A 92 2.65 0.81 -20.15
N LEU A 93 2.18 2.02 -20.50
CA LEU A 93 2.65 3.27 -19.91
C LEU A 93 2.33 3.33 -18.40
N ILE A 94 3.33 3.66 -17.58
CA ILE A 94 3.20 3.78 -16.13
C ILE A 94 3.22 5.26 -15.76
N VAL A 95 2.17 5.75 -15.10
CA VAL A 95 1.94 7.17 -14.81
C VAL A 95 1.69 7.43 -13.33
N ASP A 96 2.19 6.54 -12.49
CA ASP A 96 2.15 6.64 -11.03
C ASP A 96 3.39 5.97 -10.43
N THR A 97 3.65 6.27 -9.17
CA THR A 97 4.83 5.76 -8.45
C THR A 97 4.43 4.79 -7.33
N GLY A 98 3.17 4.36 -7.26
CA GLY A 98 2.65 3.58 -6.13
C GLY A 98 3.39 2.26 -5.94
N GLY A 99 3.57 1.51 -7.03
CA GLY A 99 4.28 0.23 -7.02
C GLY A 99 5.75 0.37 -6.57
N ILE A 100 6.51 1.29 -7.18
CA ILE A 100 7.92 1.50 -6.81
C ILE A 100 8.07 2.06 -5.39
N ASN A 101 7.09 2.81 -4.90
CA ASN A 101 7.17 3.44 -3.58
C ASN A 101 6.93 2.43 -2.44
N ILE A 102 6.03 1.47 -2.65
CA ILE A 102 5.70 0.42 -1.67
C ILE A 102 6.69 -0.75 -1.74
N PHE A 103 7.07 -1.19 -2.94
CA PHE A 103 7.93 -2.37 -3.10
C PHE A 103 9.42 -2.02 -3.15
N ASN A 104 9.78 -0.79 -3.53
CA ASN A 104 11.16 -0.39 -3.86
C ASN A 104 11.84 -1.32 -4.88
N LEU A 105 11.07 -1.83 -5.83
CA LEU A 105 11.53 -2.71 -6.92
C LEU A 105 11.17 -2.08 -8.26
N PRO A 106 11.87 -2.43 -9.36
CA PRO A 106 11.38 -2.09 -10.69
C PRO A 106 9.97 -2.65 -10.92
N VAL A 107 9.13 -1.88 -11.59
CA VAL A 107 7.76 -2.28 -11.95
C VAL A 107 7.63 -2.31 -13.46
N VAL A 108 7.25 -3.46 -13.99
CA VAL A 108 6.96 -3.71 -15.40
C VAL A 108 5.46 -3.75 -15.60
N SER A 109 4.96 -2.97 -16.56
CA SER A 109 3.55 -2.96 -16.94
C SER A 109 3.38 -3.40 -18.39
N LEU A 110 2.62 -4.47 -18.58
CA LEU A 110 2.28 -5.02 -19.89
C LEU A 110 0.93 -4.46 -20.34
N GLY A 111 0.92 -3.66 -21.39
CA GLY A 111 -0.31 -3.16 -22.00
C GLY A 111 -1.05 -4.25 -22.74
N VAL A 112 -2.36 -4.37 -22.48
CA VAL A 112 -3.24 -5.30 -23.23
C VAL A 112 -4.36 -4.51 -23.87
N LYS A 113 -4.36 -4.41 -25.21
CA LYS A 113 -5.44 -3.78 -25.99
C LYS A 113 -5.82 -4.67 -27.15
N GLN A 114 -7.09 -4.66 -27.53
CA GLN A 114 -7.59 -5.39 -28.69
C GLN A 114 -7.20 -6.89 -28.70
N PHE A 115 -7.09 -7.49 -27.50
CA PHE A 115 -6.67 -8.88 -27.30
C PHE A 115 -5.23 -9.18 -27.78
N GLU A 116 -4.35 -8.18 -27.70
CA GLU A 116 -2.92 -8.32 -27.99
C GLU A 116 -2.08 -7.45 -27.05
N GLU A 117 -0.78 -7.71 -27.05
CA GLU A 117 0.23 -6.89 -26.41
C GLU A 117 0.31 -5.53 -27.11
N ALA A 118 0.28 -4.45 -26.33
CA ALA A 118 0.18 -3.08 -26.82
C ALA A 118 1.39 -2.20 -26.47
N GLY A 119 2.34 -2.74 -25.71
CA GLY A 119 3.54 -2.09 -25.22
C GLY A 119 3.94 -2.62 -23.84
N VAL A 120 5.25 -2.65 -23.60
CA VAL A 120 5.82 -3.02 -22.30
C VAL A 120 6.59 -1.83 -21.73
N GLY A 121 6.11 -1.32 -20.60
CA GLY A 121 6.76 -0.22 -19.88
C GLY A 121 7.47 -0.70 -18.61
N ILE A 122 8.53 -0.01 -18.23
CA ILE A 122 9.21 -0.21 -16.94
C ILE A 122 9.44 1.14 -16.25
N VAL A 123 9.27 1.17 -14.94
CA VAL A 123 9.69 2.26 -14.07
C VAL A 123 10.63 1.71 -12.99
N TYR A 124 11.69 2.46 -12.70
CA TYR A 124 12.67 2.12 -11.68
C TYR A 124 12.44 2.91 -10.39
N PRO A 125 12.78 2.35 -9.22
CA PRO A 125 12.86 3.13 -7.99
C PRO A 125 13.97 4.18 -8.12
N LYS A 126 13.60 5.46 -8.06
CA LYS A 126 14.53 6.61 -8.09
C LYS A 126 14.08 7.66 -7.10
N GLY A 127 15.05 8.31 -6.44
CA GLY A 127 14.77 9.34 -5.45
C GLY A 127 13.85 10.46 -5.93
N GLU A 128 14.09 10.96 -7.15
CA GLU A 128 13.25 12.00 -7.76
C GLU A 128 11.78 11.58 -7.93
N TYR A 129 11.49 10.29 -8.10
CA TYR A 129 10.13 9.76 -8.23
C TYR A 129 9.44 9.62 -6.86
N PHE A 130 10.21 9.35 -5.80
CA PHE A 130 9.70 9.36 -4.44
C PHE A 130 9.39 10.80 -3.98
N ASP A 131 10.23 11.76 -4.33
CA ASP A 131 9.96 13.18 -4.10
C ASP A 131 8.73 13.64 -4.89
N LEU A 132 8.55 13.17 -6.12
CA LEU A 132 7.35 13.41 -6.92
C LEU A 132 6.09 12.89 -6.22
N ALA A 133 6.16 11.70 -5.62
CA ALA A 133 5.07 11.11 -4.84
C ALA A 133 4.73 11.95 -3.60
N THR A 134 5.74 12.39 -2.83
CA THR A 134 5.53 13.30 -1.69
C THR A 134 4.84 14.59 -2.15
N LYS A 135 5.29 15.18 -3.25
CA LYS A 135 4.71 16.41 -3.82
C LYS A 135 3.26 16.21 -4.26
N SER A 136 2.94 15.03 -4.80
CA SER A 136 1.56 14.67 -5.17
C SER A 136 0.65 14.63 -3.94
N GLU A 137 1.05 13.97 -2.86
CA GLU A 137 0.28 13.95 -1.61
C GLU A 137 0.13 15.36 -1.01
N GLN A 138 1.18 16.18 -1.02
CA GLN A 138 1.12 17.58 -0.56
C GLN A 138 0.10 18.41 -1.35
N ILE A 139 0.08 18.29 -2.68
CA ILE A 139 -0.90 19.00 -3.51
C ILE A 139 -2.32 18.52 -3.22
N GLN A 140 -2.52 17.23 -2.97
CA GLN A 140 -3.84 16.70 -2.58
C GLN A 140 -4.32 17.29 -1.26
N ILE A 141 -3.46 17.35 -0.24
CA ILE A 141 -3.78 18.00 1.05
C ILE A 141 -4.08 19.48 0.85
N LYS A 142 -3.24 20.21 0.11
CA LYS A 142 -3.44 21.65 -0.16
C LYS A 142 -4.78 21.90 -0.83
N ARG A 143 -5.15 21.07 -1.81
CA ARG A 143 -6.44 21.19 -2.51
C ARG A 143 -7.62 21.07 -1.55
N LEU A 144 -7.57 20.12 -0.62
CA LEU A 144 -8.59 19.96 0.42
C LEU A 144 -8.58 21.07 1.48
N ALA A 145 -7.50 21.85 1.58
CA ALA A 145 -7.38 22.97 2.49
C ALA A 145 -7.70 24.33 1.84
N ALA A 146 -7.98 24.35 0.53
CA ALA A 146 -8.23 25.58 -0.21
C ALA A 146 -9.47 26.30 0.33
N LYS A 147 -9.34 27.60 0.58
CA LYS A 147 -10.38 28.42 1.22
C LYS A 147 -11.31 29.09 0.23
N ASP A 148 -10.84 29.27 -1.01
CA ASP A 148 -11.59 29.92 -2.06
C ASP A 148 -11.27 29.35 -3.46
N MET A 149 -12.06 29.79 -4.44
CA MET A 149 -11.98 29.32 -5.82
C MET A 149 -10.68 29.70 -6.53
N ASP A 150 -10.03 30.80 -6.12
CA ASP A 150 -8.82 31.27 -6.78
C ASP A 150 -7.60 30.49 -6.25
N GLU A 151 -7.55 30.23 -4.95
CA GLU A 151 -6.58 29.32 -4.32
C GLU A 151 -6.70 27.89 -4.91
N GLU A 152 -7.91 27.33 -4.96
CA GLU A 152 -8.12 26.00 -5.54
C GLU A 152 -7.69 25.97 -7.02
N ARG A 153 -7.96 27.03 -7.79
CA ARG A 153 -7.55 27.12 -9.20
C ARG A 153 -6.03 27.08 -9.37
N GLU A 154 -5.27 27.78 -8.53
CA GLU A 154 -3.80 27.73 -8.60
C GLU A 154 -3.25 26.35 -8.21
N ILE A 155 -3.83 25.70 -7.19
CA ILE A 155 -3.46 24.33 -6.79
C ILE A 155 -3.79 23.33 -7.90
N LEU A 156 -4.92 23.49 -8.60
CA LEU A 156 -5.27 22.64 -9.76
C LEU A 156 -4.29 22.82 -10.93
N LYS A 157 -3.77 24.03 -11.15
CA LYS A 157 -2.71 24.27 -12.14
C LYS A 157 -1.41 23.58 -11.74
N GLU A 158 -1.02 23.66 -10.47
CA GLU A 158 0.14 22.94 -9.93
C GLU A 158 -0.02 21.42 -10.09
N SER A 159 -1.19 20.88 -9.70
CA SER A 159 -1.53 19.46 -9.86
C SER A 159 -1.45 18.99 -11.31
N SER A 160 -1.97 19.81 -12.24
CA SER A 160 -1.93 19.49 -13.67
C SER A 160 -0.49 19.46 -14.21
N ARG A 161 0.37 20.39 -13.78
CA ARG A 161 1.81 20.36 -14.14
C ARG A 161 2.49 19.12 -13.57
N LEU A 162 2.21 18.78 -12.30
CA LEU A 162 2.77 17.60 -11.67
C LEU A 162 2.39 16.31 -12.41
N ARG A 163 1.12 16.19 -12.84
CA ARG A 163 0.65 15.05 -13.64
C ARG A 163 1.38 14.87 -14.96
N LEU A 164 1.85 15.96 -15.58
CA LEU A 164 2.66 15.86 -16.80
C LEU A 164 4.02 15.21 -16.52
N ASN A 165 4.63 15.48 -15.37
CA ASN A 165 5.90 14.85 -15.00
C ASN A 165 5.78 13.32 -14.87
N TYR A 166 4.61 12.81 -14.47
CA TYR A 166 4.33 11.37 -14.40
C TYR A 166 4.27 10.71 -15.79
N LEU A 167 4.17 11.45 -16.89
CA LEU A 167 4.18 10.85 -18.24
C LEU A 167 5.58 10.37 -18.64
N ASP A 168 6.62 10.93 -18.03
CA ASP A 168 8.02 10.74 -18.42
C ASP A 168 8.81 9.86 -17.43
N ILE A 169 8.14 9.24 -16.45
CA ILE A 169 8.82 8.40 -15.45
C ILE A 169 9.11 6.98 -15.95
N SER A 170 8.33 6.51 -16.92
CA SER A 170 8.45 5.15 -17.46
C SER A 170 9.15 5.16 -18.80
N GLN A 171 9.88 4.08 -19.07
CA GLN A 171 10.53 3.84 -20.36
C GLN A 171 9.99 2.56 -20.99
N GLU A 172 10.10 2.45 -22.30
CA GLU A 172 9.85 1.20 -23.01
C GLU A 172 10.88 0.15 -22.60
N LEU A 173 10.44 -1.08 -22.40
CA LEU A 173 11.30 -2.24 -22.13
C LEU A 173 11.28 -3.17 -23.33
N GLU A 174 12.46 -3.56 -23.79
CA GLU A 174 12.59 -4.43 -24.95
C GLU A 174 12.03 -5.83 -24.68
N VAL A 175 11.22 -6.33 -25.61
CA VAL A 175 10.70 -7.70 -25.59
C VAL A 175 11.54 -8.56 -26.53
N LEU A 176 12.17 -9.61 -25.98
CA LEU A 176 13.17 -10.40 -26.67
C LEU A 176 12.78 -11.88 -26.76
N GLU A 177 13.10 -12.51 -27.89
CA GLU A 177 13.00 -13.96 -28.05
C GLU A 177 14.10 -14.65 -27.21
N ARG A 178 13.74 -15.10 -26.01
CA ARG A 178 14.62 -15.84 -25.09
C ARG A 178 13.89 -17.04 -24.51
N GLU A 179 14.64 -18.10 -24.24
CA GLU A 179 14.10 -19.21 -23.46
C GLU A 179 13.79 -18.74 -22.03
N GLU A 180 12.75 -19.32 -21.46
CA GLU A 180 12.39 -19.09 -20.07
C GLU A 180 13.22 -20.05 -19.22
N SER A 181 13.93 -19.48 -18.24
CA SER A 181 14.71 -20.23 -17.27
C SER A 181 13.79 -20.75 -16.17
N GLU A 182 14.11 -21.91 -15.60
CA GLU A 182 13.42 -22.36 -14.39
C GLU A 182 13.70 -21.39 -13.23
N LEU A 183 12.68 -21.14 -12.41
CA LEU A 183 12.82 -20.31 -11.23
C LEU A 183 13.82 -20.95 -10.26
N SER A 184 14.94 -20.28 -10.04
CA SER A 184 15.91 -20.68 -9.03
C SER A 184 15.63 -19.93 -7.72
N ILE A 185 14.89 -20.56 -6.82
CA ILE A 185 14.51 -20.01 -5.50
C ILE A 185 15.72 -19.98 -4.53
N THR A 186 16.87 -20.52 -4.91
CA THR A 186 18.04 -20.68 -4.04
C THR A 186 18.68 -19.38 -3.54
N ASP A 187 18.26 -18.23 -4.07
CA ASP A 187 18.75 -16.91 -3.67
C ASP A 187 17.80 -16.13 -2.75
N ILE A 188 16.69 -16.74 -2.28
CA ILE A 188 15.86 -16.12 -1.24
C ILE A 188 16.66 -16.08 0.06
N PRO A 189 16.79 -14.90 0.72
CA PRO A 189 17.49 -14.80 2.00
C PRO A 189 16.98 -15.84 3.00
N ASN A 190 17.90 -16.59 3.60
CA ASN A 190 17.55 -17.56 4.65
C ASN A 190 17.18 -16.88 5.98
N GLU A 191 17.53 -15.61 6.16
CA GLU A 191 17.13 -14.84 7.33
C GLU A 191 15.73 -14.27 7.12
N GLU A 192 14.79 -14.70 7.94
CA GLU A 192 13.46 -14.11 7.98
C GLU A 192 13.56 -12.70 8.58
N TRP A 193 13.17 -11.70 7.81
CA TRP A 193 12.96 -10.35 8.32
C TRP A 193 11.59 -10.29 8.98
N GLU A 194 11.58 -10.08 10.29
CA GLU A 194 10.37 -10.01 11.12
C GLU A 194 10.42 -8.74 11.96
N LEU A 195 9.26 -8.13 12.17
CA LEU A 195 9.12 -6.97 13.02
C LEU A 195 8.79 -7.37 14.45
N GLU A 196 9.39 -6.68 15.41
CA GLU A 196 9.00 -6.83 16.80
C GLU A 196 7.54 -6.38 17.01
N ARG A 197 6.79 -7.20 17.75
CA ARG A 197 5.37 -6.95 18.06
C ARG A 197 5.26 -6.31 19.43
N PHE A 198 4.76 -5.07 19.45
CA PHE A 198 4.62 -4.29 20.67
C PHE A 198 3.19 -4.32 21.21
N GLU A 199 3.06 -4.56 22.51
CA GLU A 199 1.79 -4.36 23.21
C GLU A 199 1.58 -2.86 23.49
N VAL A 200 0.34 -2.40 23.33
CA VAL A 200 -0.07 -1.02 23.57
C VAL A 200 -1.14 -1.00 24.64
N ASN A 201 -0.87 -0.27 25.73
CA ASN A 201 -1.72 -0.21 26.90
C ASN A 201 -2.30 1.18 27.12
N SER A 202 -1.56 2.23 26.76
CA SER A 202 -1.98 3.61 27.00
C SER A 202 -1.34 4.62 26.05
N ILE A 203 -1.88 5.83 26.02
CA ILE A 203 -1.39 6.96 25.23
C ILE A 203 -1.38 8.23 26.08
N ASP A 204 -0.38 9.09 25.83
CA ASP A 204 -0.24 10.41 26.44
C ASP A 204 -1.48 11.28 26.21
N LYS A 205 -2.04 11.80 27.30
CA LYS A 205 -3.19 12.71 27.25
C LYS A 205 -2.90 13.99 26.48
N GLU A 206 -1.70 14.55 26.61
CA GLU A 206 -1.28 15.75 25.87
C GLU A 206 -1.25 15.48 24.37
N PHE A 207 -0.75 14.32 23.96
CA PHE A 207 -0.75 13.91 22.56
C PHE A 207 -2.17 13.79 22.00
N VAL A 208 -3.06 13.14 22.74
CA VAL A 208 -4.48 13.03 22.37
C VAL A 208 -5.12 14.42 22.21
N GLN A 209 -4.87 15.32 23.16
CA GLN A 209 -5.47 16.66 23.12
C GLN A 209 -4.95 17.46 21.92
N GLU A 210 -3.65 17.43 21.64
CA GLU A 210 -3.08 18.12 20.47
C GLU A 210 -3.68 17.65 19.14
N LEU A 211 -3.87 16.33 18.99
CA LEU A 211 -4.52 15.75 17.80
C LEU A 211 -5.97 16.20 17.70
N VAL A 212 -6.73 16.12 18.79
CA VAL A 212 -8.14 16.50 18.80
C VAL A 212 -8.33 17.99 18.54
N ASP A 213 -7.53 18.84 19.17
CA ASP A 213 -7.53 20.30 18.93
C ASP A 213 -7.26 20.60 17.45
N LYS A 214 -6.26 19.92 16.86
CA LYS A 214 -5.99 20.07 15.43
C LYS A 214 -7.13 19.56 14.55
N SER A 215 -7.79 18.49 14.96
CA SER A 215 -8.95 17.93 14.25
C SER A 215 -10.17 18.86 14.28
N ILE A 216 -10.35 19.67 15.31
CA ILE A 216 -11.42 20.68 15.41
C ILE A 216 -11.06 21.93 14.60
N GLU A 217 -9.78 22.29 14.54
CA GLU A 217 -9.30 23.43 13.76
C GLU A 217 -9.52 23.23 12.24
N VAL A 218 -9.40 21.99 11.77
CA VAL A 218 -9.55 21.65 10.34
C VAL A 218 -11.00 21.39 9.97
N GLU A 219 -11.28 21.36 8.66
CA GLU A 219 -12.63 21.12 8.14
C GLU A 219 -13.22 19.79 8.66
N GLN A 220 -14.50 19.82 9.04
CA GLN A 220 -15.20 18.65 9.56
C GLN A 220 -15.15 17.48 8.57
N GLY A 221 -14.79 16.30 9.07
CA GLY A 221 -14.66 15.08 8.26
C GLY A 221 -13.27 14.84 7.70
N ARG A 222 -12.30 15.74 7.96
CA ARG A 222 -10.88 15.45 7.75
C ARG A 222 -10.30 14.77 8.98
N GLU A 223 -9.52 13.73 8.72
CA GLU A 223 -8.76 13.04 9.75
C GLU A 223 -7.42 13.75 9.97
N VAL A 224 -6.92 13.74 11.20
CA VAL A 224 -5.55 14.16 11.50
C VAL A 224 -4.81 13.00 12.12
N ALA A 225 -3.51 12.92 11.84
CA ALA A 225 -2.69 11.83 12.33
C ALA A 225 -1.28 12.29 12.65
N ALA A 226 -0.59 11.52 13.47
CA ALA A 226 0.82 11.68 13.76
C ALA A 226 1.42 10.32 14.12
N MET A 227 2.75 10.24 14.08
CA MET A 227 3.47 9.07 14.56
C MET A 227 3.85 9.24 16.04
N GLY A 228 3.62 8.19 16.82
CA GLY A 228 4.11 8.06 18.19
C GLY A 228 5.19 6.99 18.30
N ILE A 229 5.83 6.91 19.46
CA ILE A 229 6.71 5.81 19.85
C ILE A 229 6.09 5.09 21.03
N ILE A 230 6.18 3.76 21.03
CA ILE A 230 5.79 2.90 22.14
C ILE A 230 6.99 2.75 23.09
N GLU A 231 6.83 3.22 24.32
CA GLU A 231 7.78 3.11 25.43
C GLU A 231 7.09 2.32 26.55
N ASP A 232 7.52 1.08 26.79
CA ASP A 232 6.93 0.18 27.81
C ASP A 232 5.39 0.06 27.75
N GLY A 233 4.85 0.01 26.52
CA GLY A 233 3.41 -0.05 26.25
C GLY A 233 2.64 1.26 26.41
N HIS A 234 3.35 2.38 26.62
CA HIS A 234 2.80 3.73 26.63
C HIS A 234 3.22 4.51 25.38
N VAL A 235 2.28 5.21 24.76
CA VAL A 235 2.51 5.92 23.49
C VAL A 235 2.74 7.41 23.71
N VAL A 236 3.91 7.87 23.29
CA VAL A 236 4.31 9.29 23.33
C VAL A 236 4.43 9.85 21.92
N LYS A 237 4.09 11.14 21.74
CA LYS A 237 4.19 11.80 20.43
C LYS A 237 5.65 11.95 19.99
N LYS A 238 5.93 11.71 18.71
CA LYS A 238 7.23 12.06 18.09
C LYS A 238 7.13 12.78 16.75
N GLY A 239 6.18 12.38 15.89
CA GLY A 239 5.99 13.02 14.59
C GLY A 239 5.16 14.30 14.68
N GLU A 240 5.32 15.17 13.68
CA GLU A 240 4.44 16.31 13.48
C GLU A 240 3.02 15.85 13.10
N ILE A 241 2.02 16.67 13.41
CA ILE A 241 0.62 16.38 13.05
C ILE A 241 0.41 16.65 11.56
N VAL A 242 -0.06 15.62 10.87
CA VAL A 242 -0.45 15.63 9.46
C VAL A 242 -1.96 15.73 9.37
N VAL A 243 -2.43 16.67 8.55
CA VAL A 243 -3.86 16.77 8.21
C VAL A 243 -4.12 15.91 6.98
N GLY A 244 -4.87 14.83 7.16
CA GLY A 244 -5.26 13.90 6.11
C GLY A 244 -6.36 14.43 5.20
N GLY A 245 -6.88 13.54 4.36
CA GLY A 245 -8.06 13.77 3.54
C GLY A 245 -9.35 13.37 4.25
N MET A 246 -10.42 13.22 3.47
CA MET A 246 -11.69 12.66 3.97
C MET A 246 -11.58 11.13 4.00
N GLY A 247 -11.41 10.55 5.19
CA GLY A 247 -11.31 9.10 5.38
C GLY A 247 -9.99 8.46 4.97
N TYR A 248 -8.89 9.23 4.93
CA TYR A 248 -7.54 8.67 4.76
C TYR A 248 -6.44 9.63 5.22
N VAL A 249 -5.30 9.07 5.62
CA VAL A 249 -4.07 9.81 5.94
C VAL A 249 -3.01 9.46 4.88
N PRO A 250 -2.40 10.43 4.19
CA PRO A 250 -1.38 10.15 3.17
C PRO A 250 -0.12 9.56 3.80
N SER A 251 0.32 8.40 3.31
CA SER A 251 1.37 7.60 3.95
C SER A 251 2.75 8.25 3.87
N ARG A 252 3.09 8.94 2.76
CA ARG A 252 4.37 9.67 2.67
C ARG A 252 4.36 10.90 3.55
N MET A 253 3.24 11.61 3.64
CA MET A 253 3.13 12.75 4.56
C MET A 253 3.30 12.32 6.02
N LEU A 254 2.67 11.22 6.42
CA LEU A 254 2.83 10.67 7.76
C LEU A 254 4.28 10.24 8.06
N ALA A 255 4.92 9.48 7.16
CA ALA A 255 6.32 9.09 7.33
C ALA A 255 7.25 10.32 7.39
N SER A 256 7.01 11.32 6.52
CA SER A 256 7.79 12.57 6.48
C SER A 256 7.61 13.44 7.72
N SER A 257 6.53 13.23 8.50
CA SER A 257 6.30 13.98 9.73
C SER A 257 7.14 13.46 10.89
N PHE A 258 7.68 12.25 10.77
CA PHE A 258 8.54 11.63 11.78
C PHE A 258 10.02 11.76 11.45
N THR A 259 10.40 11.58 10.18
CA THR A 259 11.79 11.66 9.70
C THR A 259 11.84 12.19 8.28
N ASP A 260 13.00 12.71 7.86
CA ASP A 260 13.21 13.04 6.45
C ASP A 260 13.17 11.75 5.60
N ILE A 261 12.32 11.77 4.57
CA ILE A 261 12.16 10.67 3.60
C ILE A 261 12.45 11.13 2.16
N SER A 262 13.11 12.29 2.00
CA SER A 262 13.51 12.79 0.69
C SER A 262 14.38 11.78 -0.04
N GLY A 263 14.04 11.53 -1.30
CA GLY A 263 14.77 10.61 -2.15
C GLY A 263 14.66 9.12 -1.80
N ILE A 264 13.85 8.72 -0.81
CA ILE A 264 13.69 7.30 -0.40
C ILE A 264 12.24 6.81 -0.50
N SER A 265 12.10 5.50 -0.73
CA SER A 265 10.81 4.82 -0.82
C SER A 265 10.14 4.68 0.54
N LEU A 266 8.83 4.38 0.58
CA LEU A 266 8.18 4.05 1.85
C LEU A 266 8.68 2.73 2.43
N ARG A 267 9.02 1.72 1.60
CA ARG A 267 9.65 0.48 2.08
C ARG A 267 10.91 0.80 2.87
N GLU A 268 11.82 1.56 2.27
CA GLU A 268 13.10 1.94 2.88
C GLU A 268 12.87 2.76 4.16
N ALA A 269 11.97 3.74 4.12
CA ALA A 269 11.62 4.53 5.30
C ALA A 269 11.14 3.64 6.47
N TYR A 270 10.22 2.70 6.23
CA TYR A 270 9.68 1.82 7.28
C TYR A 270 10.57 0.63 7.64
N SER A 271 11.59 0.31 6.85
CA SER A 271 12.49 -0.82 7.11
C SER A 271 13.82 -0.39 7.74
N GLU A 272 14.31 0.82 7.44
CA GLU A 272 15.66 1.25 7.80
C GLU A 272 15.70 2.52 8.66
N THR A 273 14.75 3.44 8.48
CA THR A 273 14.82 4.78 9.09
C THR A 273 13.84 4.96 10.26
N ILE A 274 12.60 4.47 10.10
CA ILE A 274 11.55 4.55 11.11
C ILE A 274 11.67 3.33 12.02
N PRO A 275 11.88 3.51 13.33
CA PRO A 275 12.06 2.39 14.25
C PRO A 275 10.81 1.50 14.33
N GLU A 276 11.01 0.24 14.75
CA GLU A 276 9.96 -0.77 14.77
C GLU A 276 8.86 -0.46 15.80
N ASN A 277 9.23 0.16 16.93
CA ASN A 277 8.31 0.55 18.00
C ASN A 277 7.49 1.81 17.71
N VAL A 278 7.42 2.24 16.45
CA VAL A 278 6.57 3.36 16.02
C VAL A 278 5.12 2.92 15.87
N ILE A 279 4.21 3.82 16.19
CA ILE A 279 2.77 3.61 16.09
C ILE A 279 2.09 4.77 15.36
N ILE A 280 1.09 4.45 14.56
CA ILE A 280 0.28 5.45 13.87
C ILE A 280 -0.86 5.85 14.81
N VAL A 281 -1.08 7.15 15.02
CA VAL A 281 -2.20 7.65 15.83
C VAL A 281 -3.00 8.63 14.99
N HIS A 282 -4.30 8.39 14.82
CA HIS A 282 -5.19 9.27 14.06
C HIS A 282 -6.52 9.55 14.77
N THR A 283 -7.23 10.57 14.32
CA THR A 283 -8.55 10.93 14.85
C THR A 283 -9.67 10.32 14.02
N HIS A 284 -10.76 9.94 14.69
CA HIS A 284 -12.05 9.56 14.11
C HIS A 284 -13.11 10.60 14.53
N PRO A 285 -13.24 11.73 13.81
CA PRO A 285 -14.21 12.76 14.13
C PRO A 285 -15.64 12.23 14.09
N GLY A 286 -16.40 12.44 15.16
CA GLY A 286 -17.76 11.94 15.33
C GLY A 286 -17.86 10.50 15.87
N GLY A 287 -16.79 9.71 15.78
CA GLY A 287 -16.72 8.32 16.22
C GLY A 287 -16.26 8.14 17.67
N THR A 288 -16.12 6.88 18.10
CA THR A 288 -15.62 6.47 19.43
C THR A 288 -14.18 5.96 19.40
N GLY A 289 -13.51 6.06 18.25
CA GLY A 289 -12.17 5.52 18.03
C GLY A 289 -12.17 4.06 17.61
N VAL A 290 -13.32 3.52 17.20
CA VAL A 290 -13.40 2.17 16.62
C VAL A 290 -12.97 2.24 15.16
N MET A 291 -12.07 1.35 14.77
CA MET A 291 -11.45 1.30 13.44
C MET A 291 -12.16 0.36 12.49
N HIS A 292 -12.05 0.66 11.20
CA HIS A 292 -12.47 -0.20 10.11
C HIS A 292 -11.27 -0.88 9.44
N MET A 293 -11.53 -1.84 8.56
CA MET A 293 -10.49 -2.56 7.80
C MET A 293 -9.47 -1.63 7.12
N GLY A 294 -9.88 -0.45 6.66
CA GLY A 294 -8.97 0.53 6.05
C GLY A 294 -7.83 0.94 6.99
N ASP A 295 -8.13 1.16 8.27
CA ASP A 295 -7.14 1.54 9.29
C ASP A 295 -6.21 0.38 9.59
N ALA A 296 -6.79 -0.82 9.77
CA ALA A 296 -6.02 -2.03 10.02
C ALA A 296 -5.02 -2.32 8.89
N MET A 297 -5.42 -2.08 7.63
CA MET A 297 -4.50 -2.21 6.49
C MET A 297 -3.51 -1.04 6.42
N ALA A 298 -3.90 0.18 6.80
CA ALA A 298 -3.01 1.35 6.79
C ALA A 298 -1.93 1.33 7.87
N GLY A 299 -2.10 0.53 8.93
CA GLY A 299 -1.08 0.26 9.95
C GLY A 299 -0.56 -1.18 9.88
N PRO A 300 -1.10 -2.11 10.69
CA PRO A 300 -0.47 -3.41 10.91
C PRO A 300 -0.47 -4.30 9.66
N GLY A 301 -1.50 -4.24 8.82
CA GLY A 301 -1.57 -5.06 7.60
C GLY A 301 -0.51 -4.71 6.56
N THR A 302 -0.21 -3.42 6.36
CA THR A 302 0.79 -2.98 5.36
C THR A 302 2.18 -2.81 5.97
N TRP A 303 2.31 -2.04 7.04
CA TRP A 303 3.60 -1.61 7.59
C TRP A 303 4.05 -2.42 8.81
N GLY A 304 3.22 -3.35 9.30
CA GLY A 304 3.50 -4.07 10.54
C GLY A 304 3.57 -3.17 11.77
N ARG A 305 3.04 -1.94 11.69
CA ARG A 305 2.98 -0.98 12.79
C ARG A 305 1.57 -0.95 13.37
N ALA A 306 1.44 -0.95 14.68
CA ALA A 306 0.14 -0.76 15.33
C ALA A 306 -0.50 0.58 14.91
N ILE A 307 -1.81 0.69 15.11
CA ILE A 307 -2.55 1.92 14.81
C ILE A 307 -3.57 2.21 15.92
N ILE A 308 -3.65 3.48 16.35
CA ILE A 308 -4.60 3.99 17.34
C ILE A 308 -5.56 4.95 16.67
N ALA A 309 -6.86 4.78 16.92
CA ALA A 309 -7.88 5.77 16.58
C ALA A 309 -8.43 6.46 17.84
N ILE A 310 -8.45 7.79 17.80
CA ILE A 310 -9.01 8.67 18.84
C ILE A 310 -10.38 9.18 18.39
N GLY A 311 -11.44 8.70 19.03
CA GLY A 311 -12.79 9.21 18.79
C GLY A 311 -13.06 10.47 19.58
N HIS A 312 -13.62 11.49 18.93
CA HIS A 312 -14.10 12.70 19.61
C HIS A 312 -15.38 13.24 18.95
N ASP A 313 -16.14 14.07 19.67
CA ASP A 313 -17.26 14.81 19.07
C ASP A 313 -16.83 16.14 18.44
N LYS A 314 -17.82 16.86 17.91
CA LYS A 314 -17.66 18.19 17.28
C LYS A 314 -17.11 19.26 18.23
N ASP A 315 -17.23 19.06 19.55
CA ASP A 315 -16.80 20.01 20.58
C ASP A 315 -15.42 19.62 21.13
N GLY A 316 -14.80 18.57 20.57
CA GLY A 316 -13.50 18.08 21.00
C GLY A 316 -13.53 17.15 22.21
N GLN A 317 -14.71 16.73 22.66
CA GLN A 317 -14.77 15.80 23.78
C GLN A 317 -14.39 14.41 23.30
N VAL A 318 -13.30 13.89 23.87
CA VAL A 318 -12.82 12.53 23.60
C VAL A 318 -13.83 11.52 24.10
N LYS A 319 -14.23 10.60 23.22
CA LYS A 319 -15.16 9.50 23.51
C LYS A 319 -14.46 8.17 23.78
N GLY A 320 -13.24 8.00 23.29
CA GLY A 320 -12.47 6.79 23.45
C GLY A 320 -11.21 6.77 22.58
N ALA A 321 -10.30 5.86 22.92
CA ALA A 321 -9.13 5.51 22.15
C ALA A 321 -9.07 3.98 22.04
N THR A 322 -8.89 3.47 20.83
CA THR A 322 -8.66 2.03 20.63
C THR A 322 -7.44 1.80 19.74
N VAL A 323 -6.83 0.64 19.89
CA VAL A 323 -5.66 0.20 19.14
C VAL A 323 -5.96 -1.09 18.38
N ILE A 324 -5.40 -1.24 17.19
CA ILE A 324 -5.20 -2.53 16.53
C ILE A 324 -3.69 -2.77 16.52
N GLU A 325 -3.26 -3.75 17.32
CA GLU A 325 -1.87 -4.18 17.40
C GLU A 325 -1.50 -5.08 16.21
N THR A 326 -0.21 -5.26 15.96
CA THR A 326 0.28 -6.22 14.96
C THR A 326 0.11 -7.64 15.51
N GLN A 327 -0.80 -8.40 14.91
CA GLN A 327 -1.13 -9.78 15.31
C GLN A 327 -1.54 -10.63 14.11
N ASP A 328 -1.36 -11.95 14.19
CA ASP A 328 -1.62 -12.89 13.08
C ASP A 328 -3.04 -12.77 12.53
N LYS A 329 -4.02 -12.51 13.39
CA LYS A 329 -5.42 -12.36 12.97
C LYS A 329 -5.63 -11.21 11.97
N VAL A 330 -4.83 -10.14 12.02
CA VAL A 330 -4.86 -9.06 11.01
C VAL A 330 -4.47 -9.61 9.64
N THR A 331 -3.38 -10.38 9.57
CA THR A 331 -2.88 -10.94 8.32
C THR A 331 -3.78 -12.07 7.81
N ASP A 332 -4.32 -12.92 8.69
CA ASP A 332 -5.26 -13.98 8.32
C ASP A 332 -6.52 -13.41 7.65
N LEU A 333 -7.05 -12.31 8.20
CA LEU A 333 -8.21 -11.63 7.62
C LEU A 333 -7.87 -10.98 6.27
N ALA A 334 -6.64 -10.48 6.10
CA ALA A 334 -6.20 -9.91 4.83
C ALA A 334 -6.05 -10.98 3.74
N ASP A 335 -5.46 -12.12 4.09
CA ASP A 335 -5.32 -13.27 3.20
C ASP A 335 -6.69 -13.81 2.78
N GLU A 336 -7.59 -14.01 3.76
CA GLU A 336 -8.96 -14.43 3.46
C GLU A 336 -9.70 -13.42 2.57
N TYR A 337 -9.49 -12.12 2.79
CA TYR A 337 -10.12 -11.07 1.98
C TYR A 337 -9.70 -11.16 0.50
N GLU A 338 -8.42 -11.40 0.23
CA GLU A 338 -7.89 -11.60 -1.12
C GLU A 338 -8.45 -12.90 -1.74
N GLU A 339 -8.46 -14.00 -1.00
CA GLU A 339 -9.01 -15.29 -1.46
C GLU A 339 -10.51 -15.20 -1.82
N VAL A 340 -11.31 -14.61 -0.94
CA VAL A 340 -12.74 -14.37 -1.18
C VAL A 340 -12.93 -13.42 -2.36
N GLY A 341 -12.02 -12.46 -2.54
CA GLY A 341 -11.97 -11.58 -3.69
C GLY A 341 -11.73 -12.29 -5.03
N GLN A 342 -10.99 -13.41 -5.04
CA GLN A 342 -10.81 -14.23 -6.23
C GLN A 342 -12.08 -15.01 -6.58
N LYS A 343 -12.69 -15.65 -5.57
CA LYS A 343 -13.89 -16.47 -5.72
C LYS A 343 -15.07 -15.73 -6.36
N TYR A 344 -15.12 -14.39 -6.25
CA TYR A 344 -16.13 -13.57 -6.92
C TYR A 344 -16.22 -13.81 -8.43
N TYR A 345 -15.12 -14.17 -9.09
CA TYR A 345 -15.11 -14.42 -10.53
C TYR A 345 -15.34 -15.88 -10.91
N GLU A 346 -15.57 -16.74 -9.92
CA GLU A 346 -15.82 -18.18 -10.10
C GLU A 346 -17.29 -18.55 -9.90
N VAL A 347 -18.13 -17.60 -9.49
CA VAL A 347 -19.55 -17.83 -9.20
C VAL A 347 -20.43 -17.60 -10.43
N ASP A 348 -21.46 -18.43 -10.58
CA ASP A 348 -22.38 -18.39 -11.73
C ASP A 348 -23.76 -17.80 -11.38
N THR A 349 -24.04 -17.60 -10.09
CA THR A 349 -25.36 -17.18 -9.61
C THR A 349 -25.31 -15.93 -8.70
N PRO A 350 -26.35 -15.07 -8.73
CA PRO A 350 -26.49 -13.95 -7.80
C PRO A 350 -26.46 -14.38 -6.32
N GLU A 351 -26.96 -15.56 -5.99
CA GLU A 351 -26.96 -16.10 -4.64
C GLU A 351 -25.54 -16.42 -4.14
N GLU A 352 -24.69 -16.97 -5.00
CA GLU A 352 -23.28 -17.22 -4.70
C GLU A 352 -22.49 -15.91 -4.61
N GLU A 353 -22.71 -14.97 -5.54
CA GLU A 353 -22.13 -13.63 -5.46
C GLU A 353 -22.51 -12.93 -4.15
N ALA A 354 -23.78 -13.01 -3.75
CA ALA A 354 -24.27 -12.44 -2.50
C ALA A 354 -23.59 -13.07 -1.28
N LYS A 355 -23.26 -14.37 -1.29
CA LYS A 355 -22.47 -15.01 -0.22
C LYS A 355 -21.05 -14.45 -0.16
N ILE A 356 -20.39 -14.28 -1.31
CA ILE A 356 -19.05 -13.69 -1.38
C ILE A 356 -19.03 -12.27 -0.85
N ARG A 357 -19.97 -11.41 -1.28
CA ARG A 357 -20.09 -10.03 -0.78
C ARG A 357 -20.38 -9.98 0.72
N LYS A 358 -21.29 -10.83 1.22
CA LYS A 358 -21.58 -10.94 2.65
C LYS A 358 -20.36 -11.38 3.45
N ARG A 359 -19.55 -12.31 2.93
CA ARG A 359 -18.32 -12.73 3.62
C ARG A 359 -17.31 -11.59 3.68
N ARG A 360 -17.08 -10.86 2.57
CA ARG A 360 -16.21 -9.66 2.57
C ARG A 360 -16.66 -8.61 3.59
N PHE A 361 -17.97 -8.40 3.72
CA PHE A 361 -18.52 -7.52 4.75
C PHE A 361 -18.28 -8.08 6.16
N GLY A 362 -18.46 -9.38 6.37
CA GLY A 362 -18.16 -10.04 7.64
C GLY A 362 -16.68 -9.92 8.05
N ILE A 363 -15.75 -10.09 7.11
CA ILE A 363 -14.31 -9.86 7.36
C ILE A 363 -14.07 -8.42 7.81
N ALA A 364 -14.70 -7.44 7.15
CA ALA A 364 -14.58 -6.05 7.56
C ALA A 364 -15.12 -5.78 8.98
N GLN A 365 -16.12 -6.54 9.43
CA GLN A 365 -16.61 -6.49 10.81
C GLN A 365 -15.65 -7.16 11.79
N GLU A 366 -15.02 -8.29 11.41
CA GLU A 366 -14.03 -8.97 12.26
C GLU A 366 -12.79 -8.09 12.52
N TYR A 367 -12.40 -7.20 11.59
CA TYR A 367 -11.37 -6.20 11.86
C TYR A 367 -11.77 -5.23 12.98
N THR A 368 -13.04 -4.83 13.02
CA THR A 368 -13.58 -3.99 14.09
C THR A 368 -13.47 -4.68 15.45
N ASP A 369 -13.65 -6.01 15.49
CA ASP A 369 -13.54 -6.81 16.72
C ASP A 369 -12.10 -6.88 17.25
N LEU A 370 -11.09 -6.51 16.44
CA LEU A 370 -9.69 -6.44 16.87
C LEU A 370 -9.37 -5.15 17.64
N CYS A 371 -10.29 -4.17 17.69
CA CYS A 371 -10.08 -2.92 18.39
C CYS A 371 -10.02 -3.14 19.91
N LYS A 372 -8.84 -2.98 20.49
CA LYS A 372 -8.59 -3.04 21.94
C LYS A 372 -8.67 -1.62 22.53
N PRO A 373 -9.51 -1.34 23.54
CA PRO A 373 -9.50 -0.03 24.21
C PRO A 373 -8.20 0.17 24.98
N ILE A 374 -7.69 1.39 24.97
CA ILE A 374 -6.47 1.79 25.71
C ILE A 374 -6.75 2.95 26.65
N GLU A 375 -5.90 3.11 27.67
CA GLU A 375 -6.03 4.22 28.62
C GLU A 375 -5.44 5.52 28.06
N ILE A 376 -6.06 6.66 28.36
CA ILE A 376 -5.50 7.98 28.09
C ILE A 376 -5.00 8.52 29.42
N LYS A 377 -3.70 8.71 29.58
CA LYS A 377 -3.08 9.07 30.87
C LYS A 377 -2.22 10.32 30.78
#